data_AF-A0A383ET41-F1
#
_entry.id   AF-A0A383ET41-F1
#
_cell.length_a   1.000
_cell.length_b   1.000
_cell.length_c   1.000
_cell.angle_alpha   90.00
_cell.angle_beta   90.00
_cell.angle_gamma   90.00
#
_symmetry.space_group_name_H-M   'P 1'
#
loop_
_entity.id
_entity.type
_entity.pdbx_description
1 polymer ?
#
loop_
_entity_poly.entity_id
_entity_poly.type
_entity_poly.pdbx_seq_one_letter_code
_entity_poly.pdbx_strand_id
1 'polypeptide(L)'
;AWYHYDDWTCDYECMAIEYLYWCIVTDMGILDDPQTCAGIANEWEPCSPDLFESTDIIMHEVVNNSDHKLPQFAPDGNYCPEDALELTIAYNSDWNLVGLPVVIDNANYQFVFPESVEGTLYSFDGGYVQENELLHGSGYWLRFENSGNVTIIGNELNQLIIELNQGWNLISGISSEIALENVEDSENLVIPGTIYSFENGYVQADSFQPGNGYWLRSSGTGVITLNQN
;
A
#
# COMPACT_ATOMS: atom_id res chain seq x y z
N ALA A 1 38.94 23.32 -5.37
CA ALA A 1 37.79 22.41 -5.48
C ALA A 1 36.92 22.68 -4.28
N TRP A 2 35.61 22.69 -4.44
CA TRP A 2 34.61 22.97 -3.40
C TRP A 2 33.96 21.69 -2.83
N TYR A 3 34.26 20.57 -3.47
CA TYR A 3 34.02 19.22 -2.97
C TYR A 3 35.34 18.64 -2.50
N HIS A 4 35.36 18.21 -1.24
CA HIS A 4 36.52 17.62 -0.57
C HIS A 4 36.12 16.24 -0.08
N TYR A 5 37.00 15.27 -0.30
CA TYR A 5 36.70 13.88 -0.05
C TYR A 5 37.90 13.20 0.60
N ASP A 6 37.69 12.47 1.69
CA ASP A 6 38.75 11.83 2.46
C ASP A 6 38.55 10.33 2.74
N ASP A 7 37.46 9.72 2.24
CA ASP A 7 37.28 8.26 2.28
C ASP A 7 38.18 7.57 1.25
N TRP A 8 39.14 6.80 1.76
CA TRP A 8 40.13 6.07 0.97
C TRP A 8 39.59 4.76 0.37
N THR A 9 38.38 4.35 0.73
CA THR A 9 37.73 3.12 0.26
C THR A 9 36.86 3.33 -0.99
N CYS A 10 36.53 4.58 -1.30
CA CYS A 10 35.72 4.97 -2.45
C CYS A 10 36.59 5.20 -3.69
N ASP A 11 36.13 4.70 -4.83
CA ASP A 11 36.74 4.94 -6.14
C ASP A 11 36.10 6.15 -6.83
N TYR A 12 36.55 6.44 -8.05
CA TYR A 12 36.06 7.59 -8.80
C TYR A 12 34.56 7.52 -9.13
N GLU A 13 34.01 6.31 -9.31
CA GLU A 13 32.58 6.13 -9.60
C GLU A 13 31.74 6.54 -8.39
N CYS A 14 32.15 6.10 -7.20
CA CYS A 14 31.55 6.50 -5.94
C CYS A 14 31.67 8.04 -5.71
N MET A 15 32.85 8.63 -5.93
CA MET A 15 33.04 10.08 -5.81
C MET A 15 32.13 10.88 -6.75
N ALA A 16 31.91 10.39 -7.98
CA ALA A 16 31.06 11.05 -8.95
C ALA A 16 29.57 10.99 -8.57
N ILE A 17 29.11 9.88 -8.01
CA ILE A 17 27.74 9.74 -7.53
C ILE A 17 27.49 10.63 -6.32
N GLU A 18 28.43 10.69 -5.38
CA GLU A 18 28.34 11.58 -4.23
C GLU A 18 28.36 13.06 -4.64
N TYR A 19 29.23 13.43 -5.60
CA TYR A 19 29.24 14.78 -6.16
C TYR A 19 27.89 15.16 -6.77
N LEU A 20 27.30 14.26 -7.56
CA LEU A 20 25.98 14.46 -8.13
C LEU A 20 24.90 14.59 -7.05
N TYR A 21 24.97 13.78 -5.99
CA TYR A 21 24.08 13.89 -4.84
C TYR A 21 24.16 15.28 -4.20
N TRP A 22 25.38 15.74 -3.86
CA TRP A 22 25.60 17.06 -3.25
C TRP A 22 25.02 18.20 -4.11
N CYS A 23 25.22 18.13 -5.43
CA CYS A 23 24.67 19.11 -6.36
C CYS A 23 23.14 19.13 -6.35
N ILE A 24 22.49 17.96 -6.45
CA ILE A 24 21.03 17.83 -6.48
C ILE A 24 20.39 18.34 -5.18
N VAL A 25 20.90 17.91 -4.02
CA VAL A 25 20.28 18.31 -2.74
C VAL A 25 20.53 19.78 -2.41
N THR A 26 21.64 20.34 -2.89
CA THR A 26 21.91 21.78 -2.77
C THR A 26 20.94 22.59 -3.62
N ASP A 27 20.74 22.19 -4.88
CA ASP A 27 19.83 22.84 -5.82
C ASP A 27 18.38 22.86 -5.29
N MET A 28 17.96 21.77 -4.64
CA MET A 28 16.68 21.68 -3.91
C MET A 28 16.59 22.55 -2.64
N GLY A 29 17.69 23.18 -2.21
CA GLY A 29 17.76 23.98 -0.99
C GLY A 29 17.72 23.18 0.31
N ILE A 30 17.93 21.85 0.26
CA ILE A 30 17.85 20.97 1.45
C ILE A 30 18.96 21.29 2.45
N LEU A 31 20.10 21.79 1.97
CA LEU A 31 21.28 22.08 2.78
C LEU A 31 21.36 23.56 3.22
N ASP A 32 20.43 24.40 2.77
CA ASP A 32 20.44 25.86 2.94
C ASP A 32 19.93 26.28 4.33
N ASP A 33 20.54 25.72 5.38
CA ASP A 33 20.39 26.19 6.74
C ASP A 33 21.76 26.36 7.41
N PRO A 34 21.88 27.30 8.37
CA PRO A 34 23.18 27.61 8.98
C PRO A 34 23.85 26.43 9.70
N GLN A 35 23.08 25.51 10.27
CA GLN A 35 23.62 24.38 11.02
C GLN A 35 24.13 23.31 10.07
N THR A 36 23.35 22.93 9.06
CA THR A 36 23.76 21.94 8.06
C THR A 36 24.95 22.45 7.26
N CYS A 37 24.87 23.68 6.76
CA CYS A 37 25.97 24.29 5.99
C CYS A 37 27.28 24.33 6.78
N ALA A 38 27.25 24.66 8.08
CA ALA A 38 28.44 24.63 8.92
C ALA A 38 28.94 23.20 9.20
N GLY A 39 28.04 22.23 9.30
CA GLY A 39 28.34 20.83 9.59
C GLY A 39 29.01 20.10 8.43
N ILE A 40 28.75 20.51 7.19
CA ILE A 40 29.28 19.87 5.98
C ILE A 40 30.44 20.64 5.34
N ALA A 41 30.82 21.81 5.86
CA ALA A 41 31.76 22.72 5.22
C ALA A 41 33.18 22.16 5.00
N ASN A 42 33.54 21.06 5.67
CA ASN A 42 34.79 20.34 5.44
C ASN A 42 34.75 19.43 4.19
N GLU A 43 33.56 19.11 3.68
CA GLU A 43 33.31 18.22 2.54
C GLU A 43 32.65 18.95 1.36
N TRP A 44 31.73 19.87 1.61
CA TRP A 44 30.96 20.58 0.59
C TRP A 44 30.79 22.06 0.93
N GLU A 45 31.29 22.94 0.07
CA GLU A 45 31.27 24.39 0.28
C GLU A 45 29.98 25.10 -0.20
N PRO A 46 29.39 24.80 -1.39
CA PRO A 46 28.25 25.54 -1.89
C PRO A 46 26.95 24.97 -1.32
N CYS A 47 26.59 25.36 -0.09
CA CYS A 47 25.45 24.77 0.63
C CYS A 47 24.06 25.35 0.27
N SER A 48 23.99 26.41 -0.55
CA SER A 48 22.73 27.04 -0.98
C SER A 48 22.58 27.03 -2.50
N PRO A 49 21.35 27.08 -3.04
CA PRO A 49 21.12 27.13 -4.49
C PRO A 49 21.87 28.28 -5.18
N ASP A 50 21.77 29.49 -4.63
CA ASP A 50 22.46 30.69 -5.16
C ASP A 50 24.00 30.50 -5.19
N LEU A 51 24.55 29.87 -4.15
CA LEU A 51 25.99 29.63 -4.06
C LEU A 51 26.42 28.53 -5.02
N PHE A 52 25.60 27.51 -5.23
CA PHE A 52 25.85 26.44 -6.21
C PHE A 52 25.81 26.96 -7.65
N GLU A 53 24.76 27.69 -8.03
CA GLU A 53 24.62 28.28 -9.37
C GLU A 53 25.82 29.17 -9.73
N SER A 54 26.31 29.95 -8.75
CA SER A 54 27.45 30.85 -8.96
C SER A 54 28.83 30.16 -8.88
N THR A 55 28.92 28.96 -8.29
CA THR A 55 30.18 28.23 -8.09
C THR A 55 30.44 27.19 -9.18
N ASP A 56 29.45 26.36 -9.51
CA ASP A 56 29.53 25.33 -10.55
C ASP A 56 28.39 25.45 -11.57
N ILE A 57 28.57 26.41 -12.47
CA ILE A 57 27.62 26.73 -13.54
C ILE A 57 27.33 25.51 -14.41
N ILE A 58 28.35 24.70 -14.71
CA ILE A 58 28.21 23.55 -15.62
C ILE A 58 27.36 22.47 -14.96
N MET A 59 27.64 22.15 -13.70
CA MET A 59 26.87 21.14 -13.00
C MET A 59 25.45 21.62 -12.67
N HIS A 60 25.26 22.91 -12.36
CA HIS A 60 23.94 23.50 -12.22
C HIS A 60 23.11 23.38 -13.51
N GLU A 61 23.71 23.64 -14.69
CA GLU A 61 23.05 23.40 -15.99
C GLU A 61 22.70 21.92 -16.22
N VAL A 62 23.55 20.98 -15.77
CA VAL A 62 23.28 19.54 -15.88
C VAL A 62 22.14 19.12 -14.96
N VAL A 63 22.11 19.60 -13.71
CA VAL A 63 21.06 19.30 -12.72
C VAL A 63 19.70 19.80 -13.18
N ASN A 64 19.65 21.03 -13.71
CA ASN A 64 18.42 21.70 -14.13
C ASN A 64 17.98 21.38 -15.57
N ASN A 65 18.69 20.50 -16.29
CA ASN A 65 18.27 20.07 -17.62
C ASN A 65 17.18 19.00 -17.53
N SER A 66 15.97 19.34 -18.01
CA SER A 66 14.80 18.45 -18.01
C SER A 66 15.00 17.13 -18.76
N ASP A 67 15.91 17.07 -19.75
CA ASP A 67 16.19 15.85 -20.52
C ASP A 67 16.84 14.76 -19.65
N HIS A 68 17.55 15.14 -18.59
CA HIS A 68 18.22 14.19 -17.68
C HIS A 68 17.27 13.57 -16.65
N LYS A 69 16.05 14.10 -16.50
CA LYS A 69 15.02 13.61 -15.56
C LYS A 69 15.55 13.44 -14.12
N LEU A 70 16.43 14.34 -13.70
CA LEU A 70 16.90 14.39 -12.33
C LEU A 70 15.79 14.90 -11.41
N PRO A 71 15.74 14.45 -10.15
CA PRO A 71 14.75 14.94 -9.19
C PRO A 71 14.97 16.44 -8.93
N GLN A 72 13.89 17.20 -8.81
CA GLN A 72 13.91 18.65 -8.56
C GLN A 72 13.18 19.04 -7.26
N PHE A 73 12.57 18.06 -6.59
CA PHE A 73 11.88 18.23 -5.33
C PHE A 73 12.36 17.16 -4.35
N ALA A 74 12.51 17.55 -3.08
CA ALA A 74 12.78 16.62 -2.01
C ALA A 74 11.59 15.64 -1.84
N PRO A 75 11.83 14.37 -1.49
CA PRO A 75 10.76 13.50 -1.02
C PRO A 75 10.03 14.13 0.17
N ASP A 76 8.71 14.25 0.09
CA ASP A 76 7.87 14.85 1.13
C ASP A 76 7.21 13.81 2.05
N GLY A 77 7.41 12.53 1.76
CA GLY A 77 6.81 11.41 2.48
C GLY A 77 5.32 11.20 2.18
N ASN A 78 4.72 11.97 1.26
CA ASN A 78 3.32 11.86 0.89
C ASN A 78 3.16 11.17 -0.47
N TYR A 79 3.32 9.85 -0.47
CA TYR A 79 3.19 9.01 -1.66
C TYR A 79 1.72 8.59 -1.91
N CYS A 80 0.81 9.56 -2.01
CA CYS A 80 -0.56 9.30 -2.44
C CYS A 80 -0.67 9.65 -3.93
N PRO A 81 -0.75 8.66 -4.85
CA PRO A 81 -0.96 8.95 -6.26
C PRO A 81 -2.28 9.71 -6.46
N GLU A 82 -2.29 10.69 -7.38
CA GLU A 82 -3.50 11.48 -7.72
C GLU A 82 -4.70 10.61 -8.15
N ASP A 83 -4.44 9.35 -8.55
CA ASP A 83 -5.43 8.38 -9.00
C ASP A 83 -5.81 7.32 -7.93
N ALA A 84 -5.58 7.60 -6.65
CA ALA A 84 -5.96 6.66 -5.58
C ALA A 84 -7.47 6.41 -5.57
N LEU A 85 -7.88 5.14 -5.50
CA LEU A 85 -9.27 4.73 -5.37
C LEU A 85 -9.73 4.95 -3.92
N GLU A 86 -10.86 5.63 -3.76
CA GLU A 86 -11.54 5.79 -2.48
C GLU A 86 -12.77 4.88 -2.40
N LEU A 87 -12.78 3.95 -1.43
CA LEU A 87 -13.91 3.07 -1.17
C LEU A 87 -14.49 3.35 0.21
N THR A 88 -15.81 3.58 0.28
CA THR A 88 -16.53 3.73 1.55
C THR A 88 -17.17 2.41 1.94
N ILE A 89 -16.69 1.82 3.04
CA ILE A 89 -17.15 0.53 3.56
C ILE A 89 -17.99 0.78 4.81
N ALA A 90 -19.26 0.36 4.78
CA ALA A 90 -20.14 0.43 5.94
C ALA A 90 -20.00 -0.80 6.82
N TYR A 91 -20.12 -0.62 8.13
CA TYR A 91 -20.13 -1.71 9.12
C TYR A 91 -21.23 -1.48 10.15
N ASN A 92 -21.73 -2.58 10.71
CA ASN A 92 -22.69 -2.57 11.79
C ASN A 92 -21.99 -2.58 13.16
N SER A 93 -22.74 -2.28 14.23
CA SER A 93 -22.26 -2.59 15.58
C SER A 93 -22.09 -4.10 15.74
N ASP A 94 -21.18 -4.50 16.64
CA ASP A 94 -20.73 -5.86 16.87
C ASP A 94 -19.96 -6.46 15.67
N TRP A 95 -20.11 -7.75 15.43
CA TRP A 95 -19.26 -8.54 14.55
C TRP A 95 -19.64 -8.36 13.09
N ASN A 96 -18.65 -8.09 12.24
CA ASN A 96 -18.80 -7.92 10.80
C ASN A 96 -17.82 -8.83 10.07
N LEU A 97 -18.18 -9.22 8.85
CA LEU A 97 -17.26 -9.85 7.91
C LEU A 97 -16.66 -8.79 6.99
N VAL A 98 -15.35 -8.59 7.09
CA VAL A 98 -14.61 -7.56 6.35
C VAL A 98 -13.48 -8.17 5.53
N GLY A 99 -12.94 -7.39 4.60
CA GLY A 99 -11.76 -7.74 3.81
C GLY A 99 -11.03 -6.49 3.31
N LEU A 100 -9.90 -6.69 2.64
CA LEU A 100 -9.07 -5.60 2.11
C LEU A 100 -9.27 -5.45 0.59
N PRO A 101 -9.98 -4.42 0.11
CA PRO A 101 -10.33 -4.29 -1.31
C PRO A 101 -9.31 -3.52 -2.15
N VAL A 102 -8.36 -2.82 -1.53
CA VAL A 102 -7.37 -1.96 -2.21
C VAL A 102 -5.95 -2.33 -1.79
N VAL A 103 -4.97 -1.98 -2.62
CA VAL A 103 -3.55 -2.12 -2.29
C VAL A 103 -3.10 -0.89 -1.50
N ILE A 104 -2.64 -1.10 -0.28
CA ILE A 104 -2.18 -0.08 0.66
C ILE A 104 -0.87 -0.52 1.32
N ASP A 105 -0.07 0.45 1.76
CA ASP A 105 1.23 0.16 2.39
C ASP A 105 1.10 -0.38 3.82
N ASN A 106 0.08 0.05 4.55
CA ASN A 106 -0.16 -0.35 5.93
C ASN A 106 -1.50 -1.09 6.06
N ALA A 107 -1.44 -2.42 6.02
CA ALA A 107 -2.61 -3.29 6.15
C ALA A 107 -2.99 -3.62 7.60
N ASN A 108 -2.42 -2.94 8.61
CA ASN A 108 -2.83 -3.11 10.00
C ASN A 108 -4.31 -2.77 10.17
N TYR A 109 -5.09 -3.65 10.80
CA TYR A 109 -6.55 -3.45 10.84
C TYR A 109 -6.98 -2.20 11.62
N GLN A 110 -6.20 -1.73 12.61
CA GLN A 110 -6.50 -0.46 13.29
C GLN A 110 -6.12 0.78 12.47
N PHE A 111 -5.29 0.61 11.45
CA PHE A 111 -5.08 1.66 10.45
C PHE A 111 -6.22 1.68 9.43
N VAL A 112 -6.63 0.51 8.94
CA VAL A 112 -7.67 0.37 7.91
C VAL A 112 -9.08 0.60 8.47
N PHE A 113 -9.35 0.15 9.69
CA PHE A 113 -10.63 0.28 10.40
C PHE A 113 -10.41 0.91 11.79
N PRO A 114 -10.16 2.22 11.89
CA PRO A 114 -9.74 2.86 13.15
C PRO A 114 -10.76 2.79 14.29
N GLU A 115 -12.05 2.62 13.98
CA GLU A 115 -13.12 2.50 14.97
C GLU A 115 -13.36 1.06 15.45
N SER A 116 -12.57 0.11 14.98
CA SER A 116 -12.71 -1.29 15.38
C SER A 116 -12.16 -1.55 16.78
N VAL A 117 -12.67 -2.61 17.42
CA VAL A 117 -12.26 -3.01 18.77
C VAL A 117 -10.91 -3.71 18.70
N GLU A 118 -9.95 -3.22 19.49
CA GLU A 118 -8.61 -3.80 19.56
C GLU A 118 -8.63 -5.29 19.94
N GLY A 119 -7.84 -6.09 19.22
CA GLY A 119 -7.69 -7.53 19.45
C GLY A 119 -8.83 -8.38 18.92
N THR A 120 -9.66 -7.85 18.00
CA THR A 120 -10.84 -8.55 17.48
C THR A 120 -10.77 -8.96 16.01
N LEU A 121 -9.62 -8.80 15.35
CA LEU A 121 -9.43 -9.30 13.99
C LEU A 121 -9.17 -10.82 14.01
N TYR A 122 -10.05 -11.59 13.39
CA TYR A 122 -9.92 -13.05 13.28
C TYR A 122 -10.10 -13.56 11.86
N SER A 123 -9.10 -14.28 11.35
CA SER A 123 -9.19 -15.08 10.12
C SER A 123 -9.73 -16.49 10.43
N PHE A 124 -9.91 -17.32 9.39
CA PHE A 124 -10.30 -18.72 9.56
C PHE A 124 -9.38 -19.66 8.78
N ASP A 125 -8.72 -20.57 9.50
CA ASP A 125 -7.92 -21.66 8.94
C ASP A 125 -8.17 -22.95 9.74
N GLY A 126 -9.31 -23.60 9.50
CA GLY A 126 -9.79 -24.73 10.31
C GLY A 126 -10.25 -24.37 11.73
N GLY A 127 -10.00 -23.13 12.15
CA GLY A 127 -10.43 -22.50 13.39
C GLY A 127 -10.15 -21.00 13.32
N TYR A 128 -10.62 -20.23 14.30
CA TYR A 128 -10.34 -18.80 14.35
C TYR A 128 -8.90 -18.54 14.79
N VAL A 129 -8.20 -17.73 14.00
CA VAL A 129 -6.83 -17.28 14.28
C VAL A 129 -6.87 -15.78 14.44
N GLN A 130 -6.30 -15.27 15.54
CA GLN A 130 -6.22 -13.83 15.77
C GLN A 130 -5.10 -13.25 14.91
N GLU A 131 -5.40 -12.16 14.22
CA GLU A 131 -4.48 -11.51 13.29
C GLU A 131 -4.28 -10.02 13.65
N ASN A 132 -3.28 -9.38 13.06
CA ASN A 132 -3.05 -7.94 13.20
C ASN A 132 -3.06 -7.18 11.87
N GLU A 133 -3.04 -7.90 10.76
CA GLU A 133 -2.98 -7.34 9.42
C GLU A 133 -3.99 -8.06 8.52
N LEU A 134 -4.53 -7.31 7.58
CA LEU A 134 -5.42 -7.83 6.54
C LEU A 134 -4.59 -8.31 5.36
N LEU A 135 -4.87 -9.51 4.88
CA LEU A 135 -4.31 -10.06 3.64
C LEU A 135 -5.37 -10.01 2.55
N HIS A 136 -4.97 -9.63 1.34
CA HIS A 136 -5.87 -9.64 0.19
C HIS A 136 -6.45 -11.04 -0.04
N GLY A 137 -7.76 -11.11 -0.26
CA GLY A 137 -8.48 -12.37 -0.55
C GLY A 137 -8.86 -13.16 0.69
N SER A 138 -8.30 -12.81 1.85
CA SER A 138 -8.74 -13.36 3.14
C SER A 138 -9.89 -12.52 3.69
N GLY A 139 -10.93 -13.19 4.15
CA GLY A 139 -12.01 -12.56 4.91
C GLY A 139 -11.70 -12.63 6.40
N TYR A 140 -12.26 -11.69 7.15
CA TYR A 140 -12.02 -11.57 8.59
C TYR A 140 -13.31 -11.27 9.34
N TRP A 141 -13.40 -11.81 10.55
CA TRP A 141 -14.27 -11.25 11.57
C TRP A 141 -13.59 -10.05 12.20
N LEU A 142 -14.33 -8.95 12.33
CA LEU A 142 -13.89 -7.74 13.02
C LEU A 142 -15.06 -7.14 13.79
N ARG A 143 -14.81 -6.66 15.02
CA ARG A 143 -15.87 -6.13 15.89
C ARG A 143 -15.80 -4.61 15.99
N PHE A 144 -16.97 -3.97 15.99
CA PHE A 144 -17.13 -2.53 16.20
C PHE A 144 -18.10 -2.27 17.37
N GLU A 145 -17.88 -1.21 18.15
CA GLU A 145 -18.82 -0.84 19.23
C GLU A 145 -20.11 -0.20 18.67
N ASN A 146 -20.00 0.52 17.55
CA ASN A 146 -21.11 1.22 16.91
C ASN A 146 -21.12 0.94 15.41
N SER A 147 -22.30 1.03 14.79
CA SER A 147 -22.40 1.05 13.33
C SER A 147 -21.82 2.34 12.76
N GLY A 148 -21.17 2.26 11.61
CA GLY A 148 -20.50 3.39 10.99
C GLY A 148 -20.04 3.06 9.58
N ASN A 149 -19.08 3.83 9.10
CA ASN A 149 -18.39 3.57 7.84
C ASN A 149 -16.95 4.08 7.94
N VAL A 150 -16.10 3.52 7.08
CA VAL A 150 -14.72 3.98 6.88
C VAL A 150 -14.49 4.23 5.39
N THR A 151 -13.72 5.27 5.08
CA THR A 151 -13.20 5.49 3.73
C THR A 151 -11.77 4.97 3.67
N ILE A 152 -11.54 3.96 2.83
CA ILE A 152 -10.23 3.37 2.59
C ILE A 152 -9.71 3.91 1.26
N ILE A 153 -8.49 4.44 1.27
CA ILE A 153 -7.84 5.05 0.11
C ILE A 153 -6.62 4.18 -0.25
N GLY A 154 -6.51 3.76 -1.50
CA GLY A 154 -5.40 2.94 -1.97
C GLY A 154 -5.38 2.75 -3.48
N ASN A 155 -4.44 1.95 -3.98
CA ASN A 155 -4.41 1.60 -5.41
C ASN A 155 -5.43 0.50 -5.72
N GLU A 156 -5.95 0.50 -6.95
CA GLU A 156 -6.88 -0.53 -7.41
C GLU A 156 -6.25 -1.93 -7.37
N LEU A 157 -7.00 -2.89 -6.81
CA LEU A 157 -6.77 -4.32 -6.90
C LEU A 157 -7.70 -4.87 -7.99
N ASN A 158 -7.16 -5.08 -9.20
CA ASN A 158 -7.95 -5.49 -10.36
C ASN A 158 -8.04 -7.02 -10.54
N GLN A 159 -7.11 -7.76 -9.95
CA GLN A 159 -7.06 -9.22 -10.05
C GLN A 159 -6.55 -9.82 -8.75
N LEU A 160 -7.10 -10.98 -8.39
CA LEU A 160 -6.65 -11.74 -7.24
C LEU A 160 -6.83 -13.24 -7.45
N ILE A 161 -5.82 -14.02 -7.08
CA ILE A 161 -5.88 -15.49 -7.01
C ILE A 161 -6.06 -15.85 -5.54
N ILE A 162 -7.11 -16.61 -5.22
CA ILE A 162 -7.44 -17.00 -3.85
C ILE A 162 -7.28 -18.51 -3.73
N GLU A 163 -6.46 -18.94 -2.78
CA GLU A 163 -6.33 -20.35 -2.40
C GLU A 163 -7.52 -20.77 -1.54
N LEU A 164 -8.11 -21.91 -1.87
CA LEU A 164 -9.21 -22.51 -1.14
C LEU A 164 -8.75 -23.82 -0.50
N ASN A 165 -9.18 -24.03 0.73
CA ASN A 165 -9.13 -25.31 1.42
C ASN A 165 -10.44 -26.08 1.22
N GLN A 166 -10.39 -27.41 1.30
CA GLN A 166 -11.61 -28.21 1.31
C GLN A 166 -12.46 -27.84 2.55
N GLY A 167 -13.75 -27.57 2.34
CA GLY A 167 -14.65 -27.15 3.41
C GLY A 167 -14.90 -25.64 3.39
N TRP A 168 -15.04 -25.04 4.57
CA TRP A 168 -15.37 -23.61 4.70
C TRP A 168 -14.12 -22.75 4.61
N ASN A 169 -14.19 -21.70 3.81
CA ASN A 169 -13.17 -20.68 3.64
C ASN A 169 -13.80 -19.33 3.94
N LEU A 170 -13.05 -18.46 4.60
CA LEU A 170 -13.44 -17.08 4.82
C LEU A 170 -12.59 -16.19 3.90
N ILE A 171 -13.22 -15.60 2.89
CA ILE A 171 -12.54 -14.90 1.79
C ILE A 171 -13.06 -13.46 1.62
N SER A 172 -12.39 -12.65 0.81
CA SER A 172 -12.84 -11.31 0.43
C SER A 172 -12.65 -11.02 -1.07
N GLY A 173 -13.36 -10.01 -1.56
CA GLY A 173 -13.31 -9.57 -2.96
C GLY A 173 -12.15 -8.59 -3.28
N ILE A 174 -12.22 -8.02 -4.48
CA ILE A 174 -11.27 -7.04 -5.03
C ILE A 174 -11.84 -5.60 -4.98
N SER A 175 -11.24 -4.65 -5.71
CA SER A 175 -11.67 -3.23 -5.70
C SER A 175 -13.03 -2.95 -6.35
N SER A 176 -13.56 -3.91 -7.12
CA SER A 176 -14.86 -3.81 -7.80
C SER A 176 -15.78 -4.98 -7.44
N GLU A 177 -17.09 -4.79 -7.65
CA GLU A 177 -18.07 -5.87 -7.47
C GLU A 177 -17.86 -6.98 -8.49
N ILE A 178 -17.73 -8.22 -8.02
CA ILE A 178 -17.64 -9.41 -8.86
C ILE A 178 -18.85 -10.30 -8.65
N ALA A 179 -19.72 -10.40 -9.66
CA ALA A 179 -20.80 -11.39 -9.68
C ALA A 179 -20.23 -12.81 -9.66
N LEU A 180 -20.89 -13.74 -8.96
CA LEU A 180 -20.37 -15.11 -8.81
C LEU A 180 -20.20 -15.86 -10.14
N GLU A 181 -20.99 -15.52 -11.15
CA GLU A 181 -20.88 -16.06 -12.51
C GLU A 181 -19.61 -15.63 -13.26
N ASN A 182 -18.96 -14.54 -12.81
CA ASN A 182 -17.71 -14.02 -13.38
C ASN A 182 -16.46 -14.51 -12.62
N VAL A 183 -16.64 -15.32 -11.56
CA VAL A 183 -15.53 -15.94 -10.82
C VAL A 183 -14.96 -17.07 -11.65
N GLU A 184 -13.64 -17.05 -11.89
CA GLU A 184 -12.98 -18.14 -12.59
C GLU A 184 -12.70 -19.30 -11.61
N ASP A 185 -13.46 -20.39 -11.77
CA ASP A 185 -13.32 -21.62 -11.02
C ASP A 185 -13.24 -22.82 -11.98
N SER A 186 -12.07 -23.02 -12.60
CA SER A 186 -11.88 -24.08 -13.61
C SER A 186 -12.06 -25.49 -13.07
N GLU A 187 -11.86 -25.67 -11.77
CA GLU A 187 -11.95 -26.96 -11.09
C GLU A 187 -13.34 -27.23 -10.49
N ASN A 188 -14.27 -26.27 -10.59
CA ASN A 188 -15.61 -26.32 -9.98
C ASN A 188 -15.54 -26.63 -8.48
N LEU A 189 -14.61 -25.96 -7.80
CA LEU A 189 -14.36 -26.09 -6.36
C LEU A 189 -15.53 -25.52 -5.55
N VAL A 190 -16.05 -24.37 -5.94
CA VAL A 190 -17.08 -23.63 -5.21
C VAL A 190 -18.41 -24.38 -5.25
N ILE A 191 -18.97 -24.69 -4.09
CA ILE A 191 -20.27 -25.37 -4.00
C ILE A 191 -21.38 -24.32 -4.20
N PRO A 192 -22.25 -24.44 -5.22
CA PRO A 192 -23.31 -23.46 -5.47
C PRO A 192 -24.23 -23.27 -4.27
N GLY A 193 -24.63 -22.01 -4.02
CA GLY A 193 -25.52 -21.66 -2.90
C GLY A 193 -24.88 -21.73 -1.52
N THR A 194 -23.54 -21.78 -1.44
CA THR A 194 -22.80 -21.80 -0.16
C THR A 194 -22.03 -20.53 0.12
N ILE A 195 -22.32 -19.45 -0.61
CA ILE A 195 -21.65 -18.17 -0.42
C ILE A 195 -22.53 -17.26 0.43
N TYR A 196 -22.00 -16.83 1.56
CA TYR A 196 -22.74 -16.06 2.56
C TYR A 196 -21.96 -14.83 3.03
N SER A 197 -22.62 -13.68 3.03
CA SER A 197 -22.19 -12.50 3.77
C SER A 197 -22.80 -12.53 5.19
N PHE A 198 -22.40 -11.56 6.02
CA PHE A 198 -22.97 -11.37 7.34
C PHE A 198 -23.41 -9.93 7.55
N GLU A 199 -24.69 -9.75 7.88
CA GLU A 199 -25.25 -8.46 8.30
C GLU A 199 -25.82 -8.60 9.71
N ASN A 200 -27.10 -8.94 9.85
CA ASN A 200 -27.74 -9.31 11.13
C ASN A 200 -27.94 -10.83 11.23
N GLY A 201 -27.06 -11.57 10.57
CA GLY A 201 -27.18 -13.00 10.29
C GLY A 201 -26.60 -13.33 8.92
N TYR A 202 -26.49 -14.62 8.62
CA TYR A 202 -26.00 -15.08 7.33
C TYR A 202 -27.04 -14.86 6.24
N VAL A 203 -26.63 -14.17 5.18
CA VAL A 203 -27.42 -13.93 3.99
C VAL A 203 -26.64 -14.48 2.80
N GLN A 204 -27.33 -15.19 1.91
CA GLN A 204 -26.68 -15.69 0.70
C GLN A 204 -26.32 -14.50 -0.19
N ALA A 205 -25.11 -14.49 -0.73
CA ALA A 205 -24.64 -13.45 -1.63
C ALA A 205 -24.53 -13.97 -3.07
N ASP A 206 -24.87 -13.10 -4.03
CA ASP A 206 -24.77 -13.37 -5.47
C ASP A 206 -23.59 -12.61 -6.12
N SER A 207 -22.87 -11.82 -5.34
CA SER A 207 -21.64 -11.12 -5.74
C SER A 207 -20.73 -10.85 -4.54
N PHE A 208 -19.43 -10.66 -4.83
CA PHE A 208 -18.44 -10.16 -3.89
C PHE A 208 -18.36 -8.64 -4.00
N GLN A 209 -18.76 -7.95 -2.94
CA GLN A 209 -18.68 -6.50 -2.81
C GLN A 209 -17.31 -6.11 -2.22
N PRO A 210 -16.70 -5.01 -2.68
CA PRO A 210 -15.45 -4.51 -2.11
C PRO A 210 -15.58 -4.27 -0.60
N GLY A 211 -14.56 -4.68 0.16
CA GLY A 211 -14.46 -4.47 1.61
C GLY A 211 -15.24 -5.46 2.48
N ASN A 212 -16.10 -6.29 1.88
CA ASN A 212 -16.87 -7.30 2.59
C ASN A 212 -16.13 -8.65 2.63
N GLY A 213 -16.32 -9.38 3.74
CA GLY A 213 -15.93 -10.78 3.88
C GLY A 213 -17.07 -11.75 3.59
N TYR A 214 -16.72 -12.95 3.13
CA TYR A 214 -17.67 -13.97 2.69
C TYR A 214 -17.25 -15.35 3.14
N TRP A 215 -18.20 -16.12 3.65
CA TRP A 215 -18.05 -17.56 3.76
C TRP A 215 -18.31 -18.21 2.41
N LEU A 216 -17.45 -19.13 2.02
CA LEU A 216 -17.58 -19.94 0.83
C LEU A 216 -17.23 -21.38 1.15
N ARG A 217 -18.02 -22.35 0.67
CA ARG A 217 -17.69 -23.77 0.83
C ARG A 217 -17.09 -24.33 -0.45
N SER A 218 -15.91 -24.92 -0.33
CA SER A 218 -15.20 -25.61 -1.41
C SER A 218 -15.31 -27.13 -1.27
N SER A 219 -15.42 -27.81 -2.41
CA SER A 219 -15.43 -29.28 -2.52
C SER A 219 -14.03 -29.91 -2.37
N GLY A 220 -12.97 -29.12 -2.57
CA GLY A 220 -11.57 -29.55 -2.53
C GLY A 220 -10.60 -28.40 -2.24
N THR A 221 -9.31 -28.69 -2.24
CA THR A 221 -8.25 -27.66 -2.23
C THR A 221 -7.95 -27.21 -3.65
N GLY A 222 -7.69 -25.93 -3.87
CA GLY A 222 -7.30 -25.39 -5.18
C GLY A 222 -7.40 -23.87 -5.19
N VAL A 223 -7.65 -23.27 -6.36
CA VAL A 223 -7.69 -21.80 -6.50
C VAL A 223 -8.91 -21.33 -7.27
N ILE A 224 -9.34 -20.11 -6.96
CA ILE A 224 -10.25 -19.32 -7.80
C ILE A 224 -9.57 -18.00 -8.16
N THR A 225 -9.94 -17.43 -9.32
CA THR A 225 -9.47 -16.11 -9.72
C THR A 225 -10.63 -15.13 -9.77
N LEU A 226 -10.43 -13.98 -9.11
CA LEU A 226 -11.26 -12.80 -9.25
C LEU A 226 -10.55 -11.85 -10.21
N ASN A 227 -11.25 -11.36 -11.23
CA ASN A 227 -10.69 -10.44 -12.20
C ASN A 227 -11.73 -9.40 -12.61
N GLN A 228 -11.33 -8.14 -12.60
CA GLN A 228 -12.09 -7.06 -13.18
C GLN A 228 -11.98 -7.16 -14.71
N ASN A 229 -13.04 -7.68 -15.33
CA ASN A 229 -13.15 -7.81 -16.79
C ASN A 229 -13.15 -6.45 -17.51
#